data_AF-R2RBN2-F1
#
_entry.id   AF-R2RBN2-F1
#
_cell.length_a   1.000
_cell.length_b   1.000
_cell.length_c   1.000
_cell.angle_alpha   90.00
_cell.angle_beta   90.00
_cell.angle_gamma   90.00
#
_symmetry.space_group_name_H-M   'P 1'
#
loop_
_entity.id
_entity.type
_entity.pdbx_description
1 polymer ?
#
loop_
_entity_poly.entity_id
_entity_poly.type
_entity_poly.pdbx_seq_one_letter_code
_entity_poly.pdbx_strand_id
1 'polypeptide(L)'
;MVQQKPKIKRMSNLLFILVLFIGSLLFTWLRDLYTNGLSSQSLFNIVIVLLFLMASYFIEAKTTLNTSLRALFYFCYFFIIGTFGSAFIYQNQLNVQILFLYLFLSFIASFMWLFICKKIICST
;
A
#
# COMPACT_ATOMS: atom_id res chain seq x y z
N MET A 1 28.95 -2.52 35.68
CA MET A 1 28.09 -3.26 34.71
C MET A 1 27.11 -2.27 34.11
N VAL A 2 27.30 -1.89 32.84
CA VAL A 2 26.42 -0.94 32.17
C VAL A 2 25.15 -1.68 31.74
N GLN A 3 24.03 -1.44 32.43
CA GLN A 3 22.73 -1.97 32.00
C GLN A 3 22.31 -1.27 30.71
N GLN A 4 22.47 -1.94 29.59
CA GLN A 4 21.82 -1.56 28.33
C GLN A 4 20.31 -1.73 28.52
N LYS A 5 19.61 -0.63 28.86
CA LYS A 5 18.15 -0.58 28.79
C LYS A 5 17.72 -0.92 27.36
N PRO A 6 16.85 -1.91 27.12
CA PRO A 6 16.31 -2.13 25.79
C PRO A 6 15.54 -0.86 25.41
N LYS A 7 16.01 -0.16 24.37
CA LYS A 7 15.23 0.90 23.73
C LYS A 7 14.03 0.22 23.08
N ILE A 8 12.96 0.03 23.86
CA ILE A 8 11.64 -0.34 23.34
C ILE A 8 11.25 0.82 22.45
N LYS A 9 11.51 0.66 21.15
CA LYS A 9 11.22 1.64 20.10
C LYS A 9 9.71 1.82 20.13
N ARG A 10 9.24 2.94 20.70
CA ARG A 10 7.82 3.27 20.81
C ARG A 10 7.27 3.32 19.38
N MET A 11 6.62 2.25 18.95
CA MET A 11 6.00 2.19 17.63
C MET A 11 5.02 3.35 17.56
N SER A 12 5.16 4.22 16.56
CA SER A 12 4.19 5.30 16.33
C SER A 12 2.79 4.70 16.23
N ASN A 13 1.78 5.29 16.88
CA ASN A 13 0.39 4.81 16.82
C ASN A 13 -0.07 4.58 15.37
N LEU A 14 0.41 5.41 14.44
CA LEU A 14 0.13 5.29 13.00
C LEU A 14 0.68 4.00 12.40
N LEU A 15 1.87 3.55 12.81
CA LEU A 15 2.44 2.28 12.36
C LEU A 15 1.63 1.09 12.85
N PHE A 16 1.23 1.12 14.12
CA PHE A 16 0.43 0.06 14.71
C PHE A 16 -0.94 -0.05 14.03
N ILE A 17 -1.61 1.09 13.80
CA ILE A 17 -2.86 1.15 13.05
C ILE A 17 -2.68 0.63 11.61
N LEU A 18 -1.61 1.02 10.92
CA LEU A 18 -1.33 0.57 9.56
C LEU A 18 -1.12 -0.95 9.50
N VAL A 19 -0.34 -1.51 10.43
CA VAL A 19 -0.10 -2.95 10.52
C VAL A 19 -1.39 -3.71 10.84
N LEU A 20 -2.21 -3.21 11.77
CA LEU A 20 -3.51 -3.81 12.06
C LEU A 20 -4.45 -3.76 10.85
N PHE A 21 -4.47 -2.64 10.13
CA PHE A 21 -5.32 -2.47 8.96
C PHE A 21 -4.91 -3.42 7.83
N ILE A 22 -3.62 -3.46 7.48
CA ILE A 22 -3.09 -4.38 6.47
C ILE A 22 -3.27 -5.83 6.90
N GLY A 23 -3.01 -6.15 8.18
CA GLY A 23 -3.17 -7.49 8.74
C GLY A 23 -4.62 -7.97 8.68
N SER A 24 -5.56 -7.09 9.02
CA SER A 24 -7.00 -7.39 8.91
C SER A 24 -7.40 -7.65 7.46
N LEU A 25 -6.96 -6.82 6.50
CA LEU A 25 -7.25 -7.01 5.08
C LEU A 25 -6.69 -8.33 4.54
N LEU A 26 -5.42 -8.62 4.82
CA LEU A 26 -4.79 -9.88 4.45
C LEU A 26 -5.54 -11.07 5.07
N PHE A 27 -5.92 -10.99 6.33
CA PHE A 27 -6.68 -12.05 7.00
C PHE A 27 -8.05 -12.26 6.35
N THR A 28 -8.76 -11.19 5.99
CA THR A 28 -10.04 -11.29 5.28
C THR A 28 -9.87 -11.99 3.94
N TRP A 29 -8.88 -11.60 3.12
CA TRP A 29 -8.65 -12.23 1.82
C TRP A 29 -8.11 -13.66 1.93
N LEU A 30 -7.28 -13.96 2.94
CA LEU A 30 -6.81 -15.32 3.25
C LEU A 30 -7.96 -16.22 3.70
N ARG A 31 -8.84 -15.71 4.58
CA ARG A 31 -10.04 -16.42 5.00
C ARG A 31 -10.94 -16.69 3.81
N ASP A 32 -11.13 -15.70 2.95
CA ASP A 32 -11.93 -15.81 1.72
C ASP A 32 -11.34 -16.86 0.76
N LEU A 33 -10.02 -16.90 0.59
CA LEU A 33 -9.30 -17.94 -0.14
C LEU A 33 -9.48 -19.34 0.46
N TYR A 34 -9.55 -19.43 1.79
CA TYR A 34 -9.73 -20.68 2.50
C TYR A 34 -11.19 -21.18 2.43
N THR A 35 -12.17 -20.28 2.54
CA THR A 35 -13.59 -20.64 2.58
C THR A 35 -14.24 -20.76 1.20
N ASN A 36 -13.87 -19.89 0.26
CA ASN A 36 -14.48 -19.81 -1.08
C ASN A 36 -13.57 -20.39 -2.17
N GLY A 37 -12.39 -20.90 -1.81
CA GLY A 37 -11.40 -21.46 -2.73
C GLY A 37 -10.53 -20.40 -3.42
N LEU A 38 -9.81 -20.80 -4.48
CA LEU A 38 -8.91 -19.93 -5.25
C LEU A 38 -9.68 -18.87 -6.06
N SER A 39 -10.12 -17.81 -5.39
CA SER A 39 -10.64 -16.61 -6.05
C SER A 39 -9.47 -15.78 -6.61
N SER A 40 -9.49 -15.56 -7.92
CA SER A 40 -8.50 -14.72 -8.62
C SER A 40 -8.45 -13.30 -8.07
N GLN A 41 -9.58 -12.78 -7.59
CA GLN A 41 -9.69 -11.46 -6.96
C GLN A 41 -8.90 -11.39 -5.64
N SER A 42 -9.09 -12.38 -4.76
CA SER A 42 -8.42 -12.40 -3.45
C SER A 42 -6.91 -12.63 -3.59
N LEU A 43 -6.48 -13.46 -4.54
CA LEU A 43 -5.05 -13.59 -4.89
C LEU A 43 -4.45 -12.31 -5.44
N PHE A 44 -5.12 -11.67 -6.39
CA PHE A 44 -4.64 -10.43 -7.01
C PHE A 44 -4.45 -9.33 -5.96
N ASN A 45 -5.42 -9.17 -5.05
CA ASN A 45 -5.34 -8.21 -3.95
C ASN A 45 -4.15 -8.47 -3.02
N ILE A 46 -3.93 -9.72 -2.60
CA ILE A 46 -2.80 -10.09 -1.73
C ILE A 46 -1.46 -9.78 -2.41
N VAL A 47 -1.29 -10.21 -3.67
CA VAL A 47 -0.04 -10.05 -4.42
C VAL A 47 0.28 -8.56 -4.61
N ILE A 48 -0.73 -7.76 -4.97
CA ILE A 48 -0.56 -6.32 -5.16
C ILE A 48 -0.21 -5.61 -3.86
N VAL A 49 -0.87 -5.93 -2.75
CA VAL A 49 -0.58 -5.28 -1.48
C VAL A 49 0.85 -5.63 -1.01
N LEU A 50 1.26 -6.89 -1.16
CA LEU A 50 2.62 -7.32 -0.81
C LEU A 50 3.69 -6.67 -1.71
N LEU A 51 3.48 -6.67 -3.02
CA LEU A 51 4.40 -6.02 -3.96
C LEU A 51 4.53 -4.52 -3.68
N PHE A 52 3.40 -3.85 -3.36
CA PHE A 52 3.40 -2.45 -2.99
C PHE A 52 4.26 -2.18 -1.74
N LEU A 53 4.03 -2.97 -0.69
CA LEU A 53 4.76 -2.83 0.58
C LEU A 53 6.26 -3.07 0.39
N MET A 54 6.62 -4.09 -0.40
CA MET A 54 8.02 -4.40 -0.68
C MET A 54 8.69 -3.31 -1.54
N ALA A 55 8.02 -2.84 -2.58
CA ALA A 55 8.52 -1.78 -3.44
C ALA A 55 8.62 -0.44 -2.70
N SER A 56 7.60 -0.06 -1.92
CA SER A 56 7.62 1.16 -1.12
C SER A 56 8.73 1.14 -0.06
N TYR A 57 8.93 0.00 0.62
CA TYR A 57 10.06 -0.18 1.52
C TYR A 57 11.40 -0.02 0.81
N PHE A 58 11.57 -0.61 -0.37
CA PHE A 58 12.82 -0.49 -1.14
C PHE A 58 13.07 0.97 -1.58
N ILE A 59 12.05 1.64 -2.11
CA ILE A 59 12.12 3.04 -2.56
C ILE A 59 12.56 3.94 -1.41
N GLU A 60 11.97 3.76 -0.23
CA GLU A 60 12.24 4.59 0.93
C GLU A 60 13.56 4.26 1.63
N ALA A 61 13.90 2.97 1.78
CA ALA A 61 15.05 2.53 2.57
C ALA A 61 16.37 2.51 1.78
N LYS A 62 16.33 2.26 0.46
CA LYS A 62 17.53 2.07 -0.38
C LYS A 62 17.80 3.20 -1.36
N THR A 63 16.86 4.12 -1.55
CA THR A 63 16.93 5.10 -2.65
C THR A 63 16.83 6.53 -2.14
N THR A 64 17.83 7.34 -2.44
CA THR A 64 17.82 8.80 -2.22
C THR A 64 17.01 9.54 -3.29
N LEU A 65 15.91 8.94 -3.75
CA LEU A 65 15.02 9.55 -4.73
C LEU A 65 14.38 10.80 -4.16
N ASN A 66 14.28 11.84 -4.99
CA ASN A 66 13.63 13.09 -4.62
C ASN A 66 12.14 12.84 -4.30
N THR A 67 11.56 13.65 -3.40
CA THR A 67 10.18 13.47 -2.92
C THR A 67 9.17 13.45 -4.08
N SER A 68 9.40 14.27 -5.12
CA SER A 68 8.56 14.32 -6.32
C SER A 68 8.60 13.02 -7.13
N LEU A 69 9.75 12.35 -7.22
CA LEU A 69 9.87 11.08 -7.93
C LEU A 69 9.20 9.93 -7.17
N ARG A 70 9.29 9.94 -5.83
CA ARG A 70 8.57 8.99 -4.99
C ARG A 70 7.06 9.15 -5.13
N ALA A 71 6.59 10.40 -5.15
CA ALA A 71 5.17 10.73 -5.39
C ALA A 71 4.67 10.21 -6.74
N LEU A 72 5.48 10.39 -7.79
CA LEU A 72 5.15 9.91 -9.13
C LEU A 72 5.10 8.37 -9.16
N PHE A 73 6.03 7.69 -8.49
CA PHE A 73 6.02 6.23 -8.39
C PHE A 73 4.74 5.71 -7.72
N TYR A 74 4.38 6.26 -6.56
CA TYR A 74 3.15 5.86 -5.86
C TYR A 74 1.91 6.19 -6.67
N PHE A 75 1.89 7.34 -7.35
CA PHE A 75 0.80 7.73 -8.24
C PHE A 75 0.61 6.72 -9.39
N CYS A 76 1.68 6.42 -10.13
CA CYS A 76 1.63 5.45 -11.22
C CYS A 76 1.20 4.07 -10.72
N TYR A 77 1.71 3.65 -9.56
CA TYR A 77 1.33 2.38 -8.96
C TYR A 77 -0.19 2.30 -8.69
N PHE A 78 -0.74 3.28 -7.96
CA PHE A 78 -2.17 3.31 -7.64
C PHE A 78 -3.03 3.46 -8.88
N PHE A 79 -2.57 4.22 -9.88
CA PHE A 79 -3.31 4.43 -11.11
C PHE A 79 -3.41 3.15 -11.95
N ILE A 80 -2.27 2.47 -12.15
CA ILE A 80 -2.22 1.21 -12.88
C ILE A 80 -3.11 0.19 -12.17
N ILE A 81 -2.92 -0.02 -10.86
CA ILE A 81 -3.69 -1.02 -10.13
C ILE A 81 -5.16 -0.69 -10.02
N GLY A 82 -5.53 0.58 -9.80
CA GLY A 82 -6.93 1.00 -9.77
C GLY A 82 -7.63 0.73 -11.11
N THR A 83 -6.95 1.04 -12.22
CA THR A 83 -7.48 0.83 -13.57
C THR A 83 -7.54 -0.65 -13.94
N PHE A 84 -6.46 -1.41 -13.72
CA PHE A 84 -6.41 -2.84 -14.01
C PHE A 84 -7.31 -3.64 -13.08
N GLY A 85 -7.33 -3.32 -11.78
CA GLY A 85 -8.22 -3.97 -10.81
C GLY A 85 -9.69 -3.77 -11.20
N SER A 86 -10.07 -2.55 -11.59
CA SER A 86 -11.42 -2.28 -12.11
C SER A 86 -11.75 -3.08 -13.38
N ALA A 87 -10.85 -3.07 -14.37
CA ALA A 87 -11.08 -3.73 -15.64
C ALA A 87 -11.10 -5.26 -15.55
N PHE A 88 -10.16 -5.86 -14.81
CA PHE A 88 -10.01 -7.32 -14.74
C PHE A 88 -10.93 -7.98 -13.71
N ILE A 89 -11.09 -7.39 -12.52
CA ILE A 89 -11.88 -8.00 -11.46
C ILE A 89 -13.37 -7.74 -11.66
N TYR A 90 -13.73 -6.48 -11.94
CA TYR A 90 -15.13 -6.07 -12.02
C TYR A 90 -15.67 -6.05 -13.44
N GLN A 91 -14.84 -6.42 -14.45
CA GLN A 91 -15.17 -6.40 -15.87
C GLN A 91 -15.80 -5.07 -16.32
N ASN A 92 -15.40 -4.00 -15.65
CA ASN A 92 -16.06 -2.71 -15.81
C ASN A 92 -15.61 -2.08 -17.13
N GLN A 93 -16.55 -1.52 -17.90
CA GLN A 93 -16.19 -0.87 -19.16
C GLN A 93 -15.33 0.35 -18.87
N LEU A 94 -14.15 0.40 -19.48
CA LEU A 94 -13.22 1.52 -19.32
C LEU A 94 -13.79 2.76 -20.01
N ASN A 95 -14.53 3.55 -19.24
CA ASN A 95 -15.04 4.85 -19.64
C ASN A 95 -14.13 5.96 -19.13
N VAL A 96 -14.04 7.06 -19.87
CA VAL A 96 -13.24 8.25 -19.54
C VAL A 96 -13.59 8.81 -18.17
N GLN A 97 -14.87 8.79 -17.79
CA GLN A 97 -15.33 9.25 -16.46
C GLN A 97 -14.75 8.41 -15.31
N ILE A 98 -14.74 7.08 -15.49
CA ILE A 98 -14.20 6.14 -14.50
C ILE A 98 -12.67 6.26 -14.45
N LEU A 99 -12.02 6.44 -15.60
CA LEU A 99 -10.59 6.66 -15.68
C LEU A 99 -10.17 7.96 -14.98
N PHE A 100 -10.95 9.04 -15.15
CA PHE A 100 -10.73 10.30 -14.46
C PHE A 100 -10.89 10.16 -12.94
N LEU A 101 -11.89 9.40 -12.48
CA LEU A 101 -12.07 9.07 -11.08
C LEU A 101 -10.83 8.36 -10.52
N TYR A 102 -10.33 7.32 -11.21
CA TYR A 102 -9.13 6.59 -10.76
C TYR A 102 -7.88 7.46 -10.78
N LEU A 103 -7.75 8.36 -11.75
CA LEU A 103 -6.66 9.33 -11.79
C LEU A 103 -6.68 10.23 -10.55
N PHE A 104 -7.84 10.78 -10.21
CA PHE A 104 -8.01 11.63 -9.02
C PHE A 104 -7.77 10.86 -7.73
N LEU A 105 -8.29 9.64 -7.63
CA LEU A 105 -8.14 8.79 -6.46
C LEU A 105 -6.67 8.39 -6.24
N SER A 106 -5.95 8.08 -7.32
CA SER A 106 -4.53 7.73 -7.29
C SER A 106 -3.66 8.92 -6.88
N PHE A 107 -4.05 10.13 -7.25
CA PHE A 107 -3.40 11.36 -6.82
C PHE A 107 -3.51 11.51 -5.30
N ILE A 108 -4.72 11.44 -4.74
CA ILE A 108 -4.94 11.53 -3.29
C ILE A 108 -4.19 10.43 -2.54
N ALA A 109 -4.28 9.18 -3.03
CA ALA A 109 -3.63 8.02 -2.42
C ALA A 109 -2.10 8.19 -2.36
N SER A 110 -1.48 8.73 -3.41
CA SER A 110 -0.04 9.01 -3.44
C SER A 110 0.36 10.02 -2.35
N PHE A 111 -0.38 11.11 -2.18
CA PHE A 111 -0.11 12.09 -1.11
C PHE A 111 -0.29 11.51 0.28
N MET A 112 -1.38 10.75 0.50
CA MET A 112 -1.59 10.07 1.78
C MET A 112 -0.44 9.12 2.09
N TRP A 113 0.00 8.33 1.12
CA TRP A 113 1.09 7.36 1.31
C TRP A 113 2.43 8.05 1.57
N LEU A 114 2.78 9.12 0.86
CA LEU A 114 3.96 9.93 1.15
C LEU A 114 3.97 10.48 2.58
N PHE A 115 2.81 10.95 3.05
CA PHE A 115 2.66 11.47 4.40
C PHE A 115 2.89 10.38 5.44
N ILE A 116 2.32 9.20 5.20
CA ILE A 116 2.51 8.00 6.03
C ILE A 116 4.00 7.60 6.03
N CYS A 117 4.64 7.45 4.87
CA CYS A 117 6.06 7.12 4.75
C CYS A 117 6.95 8.12 5.51
N LYS A 118 6.73 9.43 5.33
CA LYS A 118 7.48 10.47 6.06
C LYS A 118 7.30 10.34 7.58
N LYS A 119 6.08 10.11 8.06
CA LYS A 119 5.80 9.91 9.50
C LYS A 119 6.44 8.63 10.05
N ILE A 120 6.53 7.58 9.24
CA ILE A 120 7.09 6.28 9.64
C ILE A 120 8.62 6.35 9.71
N ILE A 121 9.27 6.90 8.68
CA ILE A 121 10.73 6.85 8.50
C ILE A 121 11.43 8.00 9.22
N CYS A 122 10.83 9.18 9.31
CA CYS A 122 11.42 10.32 10.03
C CYS A 122 11.24 10.22 11.56
N SER A 123 10.43 9.25 12.04
CA SER A 123 10.24 8.97 13.48
C SER A 123 11.22 7.92 14.02
N THR A 124 12.12 7.39 13.20
CA THR A 124 13.18 6.44 13.60
C THR A 124 14.54 7.09 13.58
#